data_AF-A0A1H8QJV0-F1
#
_entry.id   AF-A0A1H8QJV0-F1
#
_cell.length_a   1.000
_cell.length_b   1.000
_cell.length_c   1.000
_cell.angle_alpha   90.00
_cell.angle_beta   90.00
_cell.angle_gamma   90.00
#
_symmetry.space_group_name_H-M   'P 1'
#
loop_
_entity.id
_entity.type
_entity.pdbx_description
1 polymer ?
#
loop_
_entity_poly.entity_id
_entity_poly.type
_entity_poly.pdbx_seq_one_letter_code
_entity_poly.pdbx_strand_id
1 'polypeptide(L)'
;MPRDPIPFATRDVSALAKSLRAQWASRASPPSHVEMLNMLARAAGHRNFQHFRARGDHRPPGPPEPAAEADPSAVLRAARHLPTTCWR
;
A
#
# COMPACT_ATOMS: atom_id res chain seq x y z
N MET A 1 -7.28 23.19 -6.87
CA MET A 1 -6.00 22.55 -7.25
C MET A 1 -6.18 21.04 -7.21
N PRO A 2 -5.98 20.31 -8.32
CA PRO A 2 -6.03 18.85 -8.29
C PRO A 2 -4.92 18.34 -7.37
N ARG A 3 -5.30 17.51 -6.39
CA ARG A 3 -4.37 16.90 -5.44
C ARG A 3 -4.07 15.51 -6.00
N ASP A 4 -3.01 15.44 -6.80
CA ASP A 4 -2.60 14.19 -7.43
C ASP A 4 -2.30 13.14 -6.34
N PRO A 5 -2.97 11.98 -6.36
CA PRO A 5 -2.75 10.96 -5.34
C PRO A 5 -1.36 10.35 -5.52
N ILE A 6 -0.50 10.50 -4.51
CA ILE A 6 0.83 9.89 -4.51
C ILE A 6 0.68 8.42 -4.10
N PRO A 7 1.01 7.45 -4.97
CA PRO A 7 0.96 6.04 -4.60
C PRO A 7 1.97 5.75 -3.50
N PHE A 8 1.55 4.97 -2.50
CA PHE A 8 2.39 4.55 -1.39
C PHE A 8 2.60 3.04 -1.43
N ALA A 9 3.83 2.63 -1.67
CA ALA A 9 4.23 1.22 -1.70
C ALA A 9 5.40 0.98 -0.73
N THR A 10 5.34 -0.14 -0.02
CA THR A 10 6.45 -0.65 0.79
C THR A 10 6.73 -2.09 0.40
N ARG A 11 8.00 -2.49 0.46
CA ARG A 11 8.43 -3.85 0.16
C ARG A 11 8.03 -4.85 1.26
N ASP A 12 7.92 -4.39 2.50
CA ASP A 12 7.51 -5.19 3.66
C ASP A 12 6.56 -4.38 4.55
N VAL A 13 5.30 -4.82 4.62
CA VAL A 13 4.26 -4.14 5.41
C VAL A 13 4.40 -4.42 6.91
N SER A 14 4.91 -5.58 7.30
CA SER A 14 5.10 -5.97 8.69
C SER A 14 6.24 -5.17 9.34
N ALA A 15 7.35 -5.01 8.63
CA ALA A 15 8.47 -4.17 9.04
C ALA A 15 8.07 -2.70 9.14
N LEU A 16 7.28 -2.21 8.17
CA LEU A 16 6.71 -0.85 8.21
C LEU A 16 5.83 -0.66 9.46
N ALA A 17 4.89 -1.57 9.71
CA ALA A 17 4.00 -1.47 10.87
C ALA A 17 4.79 -1.52 12.20
N LYS A 18 5.83 -2.35 12.29
CA LYS A 18 6.70 -2.43 13.47
C LYS A 18 7.45 -1.13 13.71
N SER A 19 8.03 -0.55 12.66
CA SER A 19 8.72 0.73 12.71
C SER A 19 7.78 1.87 13.11
N LEU A 20 6.57 1.90 12.54
CA LEU A 20 5.57 2.91 12.85
C LEU A 20 5.09 2.81 14.30
N ARG A 21 4.81 1.59 14.79
CA ARG A 21 4.44 1.34 16.18
C ARG A 21 5.52 1.81 17.15
N ALA A 22 6.79 1.55 16.87
CA ALA A 22 7.90 1.98 17.72
C ALA A 22 7.98 3.52 17.80
N GLN A 23 7.88 4.20 16.65
CA GLN A 23 7.87 5.66 16.60
C GLN A 23 6.65 6.27 17.32
N TRP A 24 5.50 5.61 17.26
CA TRP A 24 4.30 6.04 17.97
C TRP A 24 4.42 5.88 19.47
N ALA A 25 4.91 4.72 19.93
CA ALA A 25 5.10 4.43 21.36
C ALA A 25 6.11 5.38 22.02
N SER A 26 7.08 5.90 21.27
CA SER A 26 8.05 6.88 21.79
C SER A 26 7.50 8.29 21.97
N ARG A 27 6.26 8.58 21.54
CA ARG A 27 5.67 9.91 21.60
C ARG A 27 4.65 10.03 22.73
N ALA A 28 4.72 11.15 23.46
CA ALA A 28 3.77 11.52 24.50
C ALA A 28 2.52 12.23 23.96
N SER A 29 2.53 12.66 22.70
CA SER A 29 1.43 13.42 22.08
C SER A 29 1.21 12.99 20.63
N PRO A 30 -0.02 13.10 20.12
CA PRO A 30 -0.33 12.74 18.74
C PRO A 30 0.46 13.62 17.76
N PRO A 31 1.04 13.03 16.70
CA PRO A 31 1.80 13.78 15.71
C PRO A 31 0.88 14.70 14.90
N SER A 32 1.40 15.85 14.49
CA SER A 32 0.77 16.67 13.46
C SER A 32 0.74 15.95 12.10
N HIS A 33 -0.02 16.47 11.14
CA HIS A 33 -0.13 15.87 9.81
C HIS A 33 1.24 15.71 9.12
N VAL A 34 2.09 16.74 9.16
CA VAL A 34 3.42 16.71 8.53
C VAL A 34 4.35 15.71 9.23
N GLU A 35 4.23 15.58 10.54
CA GLU A 35 4.98 14.59 11.30
C GLU A 35 4.52 13.16 10.98
N MET A 36 3.21 12.94 10.84
CA MET A 36 2.66 11.65 10.41
C MET A 36 3.22 11.24 9.04
N LEU A 37 3.23 12.17 8.08
CA LEU A 37 3.79 11.92 6.75
C LEU A 37 5.29 11.59 6.82
N ASN A 38 6.03 12.25 7.71
CA ASN A 38 7.44 11.94 7.95
C ASN A 38 7.64 10.56 8.57
N MET A 39 6.80 10.17 9.53
CA MET A 39 6.86 8.85 10.16
C MET A 39 6.59 7.73 9.15
N LEU A 40 5.59 7.91 8.28
CA LEU A 40 5.30 6.99 7.19
C LEU A 40 6.47 6.87 6.21
N ALA A 41 7.04 8.00 5.78
CA ALA A 41 8.20 8.01 4.89
C ALA A 41 9.41 7.29 5.50
N ARG A 42 9.70 7.51 6.79
CA ARG A 42 10.79 6.84 7.51
C ARG A 42 10.55 5.35 7.68
N ALA A 43 9.32 4.94 8.00
CA ALA A 43 8.96 3.54 8.09
C ALA A 43 9.08 2.81 6.74
N ALA A 44 8.91 3.53 5.62
CA ALA A 44 9.16 3.03 4.27
C ALA A 44 10.64 3.14 3.81
N GLY A 45 11.56 3.61 4.66
CA GLY A 45 13.00 3.71 4.33
C GLY A 45 13.44 5.02 3.68
N HIS A 46 12.59 6.06 3.68
CA HIS A 46 12.94 7.40 3.18
C HIS A 46 13.28 8.35 4.34
N ARG A 47 14.11 9.37 4.09
CA ARG A 47 14.50 10.34 5.14
C ARG A 47 13.37 11.28 5.56
N ASN A 48 12.53 11.71 4.61
CA ASN A 48 11.42 12.66 4.80
C ASN A 48 10.38 12.44 3.69
N PHE A 49 9.13 12.87 3.92
CA PHE A 49 8.05 12.87 2.94
C PHE A 49 8.39 13.59 1.63
N GLN A 50 9.18 14.68 1.69
CA GLN A 50 9.63 15.37 0.47
C GLN A 50 10.52 14.46 -0.40
N HIS A 51 11.38 13.67 0.24
CA HIS A 51 12.25 12.69 -0.43
C HIS A 51 11.48 11.46 -0.92
N PHE A 52 10.38 11.12 -0.23
CA PHE A 52 9.43 10.09 -0.68
C PHE A 52 8.69 10.57 -1.93
N ARG A 53 8.14 11.79 -1.92
CA ARG A 53 7.46 12.39 -3.08
C ARG A 53 8.38 12.51 -4.29
N ALA A 54 9.61 13.01 -4.11
CA ALA A 54 10.57 13.16 -5.20
C ALA A 54 11.03 11.82 -5.82
N ARG A 55 10.89 10.71 -5.07
CA ARG A 55 11.22 9.35 -5.52
C ARG A 55 10.01 8.58 -6.03
N GLY A 56 8.80 8.99 -5.64
CA GLY A 56 7.58 8.43 -6.19
C GLY A 56 7.60 8.71 -7.67
N ASP A 57 7.68 7.65 -8.47
CA ASP A 57 7.42 7.74 -9.91
C ASP A 57 6.04 8.39 -9.99
N HIS A 58 5.99 9.68 -10.36
CA HIS A 58 4.77 10.37 -10.75
C HIS A 58 4.29 9.79 -12.09
N ARG A 59 4.39 8.48 -12.26
CA ARG A 59 3.77 7.77 -13.34
C ARG A 59 2.29 7.96 -13.07
N PRO A 60 1.56 8.74 -13.89
CA PRO A 60 0.11 8.63 -13.86
C PRO A 60 -0.20 7.13 -13.97
N PRO A 61 -1.16 6.58 -13.22
CA PRO A 61 -1.55 5.20 -13.38
C PRO A 61 -1.69 4.97 -14.88
N GLY A 62 -0.90 4.03 -15.41
CA GLY A 62 -0.99 3.68 -16.82
C GLY A 62 -2.45 3.37 -17.14
N PRO A 63 -2.87 3.49 -18.41
CA PRO A 63 -4.19 3.00 -18.81
C PRO A 63 -4.41 1.63 -18.15
N PRO A 64 -5.56 1.40 -17.48
CA PRO A 64 -5.80 0.14 -16.81
C PRO A 64 -5.48 -0.96 -17.81
N GLU A 65 -4.48 -1.80 -17.47
CA GLU A 65 -4.19 -2.98 -18.28
C GLU A 65 -5.52 -3.71 -18.45
N PRO A 66 -5.93 -4.05 -19.69
CA PRO A 66 -7.21 -4.72 -19.89
C PRO A 66 -7.22 -5.93 -18.96
N ALA A 67 -8.18 -5.94 -18.02
CA ALA A 67 -8.34 -7.03 -17.09
C ALA A 67 -8.32 -8.31 -17.93
N ALA A 68 -7.31 -9.16 -17.72
CA ALA A 68 -7.17 -10.40 -18.46
C ALA A 68 -8.53 -11.09 -18.41
N GLU A 69 -9.17 -11.21 -19.57
CA GLU A 69 -10.53 -11.71 -19.69
C GLU A 69 -10.56 -13.08 -19.02
N ALA A 70 -11.26 -13.17 -17.89
CA ALA A 70 -11.19 -14.34 -17.05
C ALA A 70 -11.74 -15.54 -17.84
N ASP A 71 -10.88 -16.49 -18.19
CA ASP A 71 -11.29 -17.67 -18.94
C ASP A 71 -12.31 -18.47 -18.12
N PRO A 72 -13.59 -18.55 -18.56
CA PRO A 72 -14.64 -19.19 -17.78
C PRO A 72 -14.36 -20.68 -17.56
N SER A 73 -13.59 -21.32 -18.44
CA SER A 73 -13.22 -22.73 -18.29
C SER A 73 -12.17 -22.96 -17.20
N ALA A 74 -11.25 -22.01 -16.99
CA ALA A 74 -10.29 -22.02 -15.89
C ALA A 74 -10.98 -21.85 -14.53
N VAL A 75 -11.98 -20.96 -14.45
CA VAL A 75 -12.79 -20.75 -13.24
C VAL A 75 -13.58 -22.01 -12.86
N LEU A 76 -14.23 -22.64 -13.84
CA LEU A 76 -14.97 -23.90 -13.63
C LEU A 76 -14.04 -25.06 -13.24
N ARG A 77 -12.80 -25.07 -13.73
CA ARG A 77 -11.80 -26.07 -13.37
C ARG A 77 -11.34 -25.91 -11.93
N ALA A 78 -11.07 -24.68 -11.50
CA ALA A 78 -10.72 -24.39 -10.12
C ALA A 78 -11.87 -24.75 -9.17
N ALA A 79 -13.12 -24.38 -9.52
CA ALA A 79 -14.31 -24.64 -8.69
C ALA A 79 -14.51 -26.13 -8.35
N ARG A 80 -14.06 -27.06 -9.20
CA ARG A 80 -14.13 -28.51 -8.93
C ARG A 80 -13.22 -28.99 -7.79
N HIS A 81 -12.23 -28.19 -7.40
CA HIS A 81 -11.30 -28.52 -6.32
C HIS A 81 -11.61 -27.80 -5.01
N LEU A 82 -12.58 -26.87 -4.99
CA LEU A 82 -13.00 -26.22 -3.76
C LEU A 82 -14.17 -27.00 -3.11
N PRO A 83 -14.06 -27.41 -1.83
CA PRO A 83 -15.17 -27.99 -1.10
C PRO A 83 -16.27 -26.94 -0.88
N THR A 84 -17.52 -27.29 -1.20
CA THR A 84 -18.72 -26.42 -1.14
C THR A 84 -19.11 -25.93 0.26
N THR A 85 -18.36 -26.31 1.29
CA THR A 85 -18.65 -26.00 2.70
C THR A 85 -18.13 -24.64 3.19
N CYS A 86 -17.36 -23.89 2.39
CA CYS A 86 -16.81 -22.60 2.83
C CYS A 86 -17.65 -21.37 2.45
N TRP A 87 -18.76 -21.52 1.74
CA TRP A 87 -19.67 -20.42 1.40
C TRP A 87 -21.01 -20.58 2.11
N ARG A 88 -21.02 -20.40 3.43
CA ARG A 88 -22.24 -20.15 4.19
C ARG A 88 -21.99 -19.17 5.32
#